data_AF-A0A2E4PHN2-F1
#
_entry.id   AF-A0A2E4PHN2-F1
#
_cell.length_a   1.000
_cell.length_b   1.000
_cell.length_c   1.000
_cell.angle_alpha   90.00
_cell.angle_beta   90.00
_cell.angle_gamma   90.00
#
_symmetry.space_group_name_H-M   'P 1'
#
loop_
_entity.id
_entity.type
_entity.pdbx_description
1 polymer ?
#
loop_
_entity_poly.entity_id
_entity_poly.type
_entity_poly.pdbx_seq_one_letter_code
_entity_poly.pdbx_strand_id
1 'polypeptide(L)'
;MESQKLFQEFEAISSKEWKQKIQFELKGADYNETLVWESLEGIKVKPFYHADEFETNTQVNTQVTQFKIVQNIFVHDVTKSNKKALDSLQRGAESIRFTIENESVIIKDLMQNLPLDNNHYFFYLPFLSIDFVNQINDFATKNKANFSIQIDPIGHLVKEGNWFTNLDTDFNILNQIVAKTNLPFVNLQTHIYQNAGANIIQQLAYTLAHANEYFNRINWSVESNSKITITIEIAVGTHYFFEIAKLRALRLLFEILAKEYHPNIKCHILATPTKRNKTLYDYNVNMLRTTTECMSAILGGADSVANLAYDALYHKDNEFGDRISRNQLLVLKNESYFDKVNNPADGAYYIETITEQLAEKALQLFKDIEANGGFITQLIEGTIQRKIKESATKEQELFDSGKEILLGTNKYPNKNDRMKDDLELFPFVKTHSRKTLITPIIEKRLAEKLEQERLAQEE
;
A
#
# COMPACT_ATOMS: atom_id res chain seq x y z
N MET A 1 17.11 10.88 38.29
CA MET A 1 17.71 12.07 37.64
C MET A 1 16.70 13.19 37.78
N GLU A 2 17.01 14.20 38.59
CA GLU A 2 16.23 15.43 38.64
C GLU A 2 16.17 16.04 37.23
N SER A 3 15.00 16.56 36.85
CA SER A 3 14.79 17.22 35.56
C SER A 3 15.77 18.39 35.43
N GLN A 4 16.82 18.24 34.62
CA GLN A 4 17.54 19.41 34.14
C GLN A 4 16.52 20.24 33.35
N LYS A 5 16.09 21.36 33.93
CA LYS A 5 15.18 22.30 33.30
C LYS A 5 16.01 23.12 32.30
N LEU A 6 16.23 22.54 31.12
CA LEU A 6 16.90 23.20 30.01
C LEU A 6 16.06 24.42 29.58
N PHE A 7 16.73 25.48 29.12
CA PHE A 7 16.13 26.70 28.53
C PHE A 7 15.31 27.62 29.47
N GLN A 8 15.34 27.45 30.79
CA GLN A 8 14.62 28.37 31.71
C GLN A 8 15.18 29.79 31.75
N GLU A 9 16.43 29.97 31.33
CA GLU A 9 17.10 31.27 31.27
C GLU A 9 16.66 32.11 30.07
N PHE A 10 15.84 31.55 29.17
CA PHE A 10 15.36 32.19 27.95
C PHE A 10 13.84 32.31 27.96
N GLU A 11 13.32 33.40 27.40
CA GLU A 11 11.90 33.51 27.10
C GLU A 11 11.51 32.53 25.99
N ALA A 12 10.33 31.92 26.12
CA ALA A 12 9.81 31.03 25.09
C ALA A 12 9.50 31.82 23.83
N ILE A 13 10.01 31.36 22.69
CA ILE A 13 9.79 32.01 21.39
C ILE A 13 8.48 31.48 20.81
N SER A 14 7.58 32.38 20.45
CA SER A 14 6.33 32.04 19.76
C SER A 14 6.54 31.75 18.27
N SER A 15 5.59 31.05 17.65
CA SER A 15 5.57 30.86 16.17
C SER A 15 5.56 32.19 15.43
N LYS A 16 4.90 33.22 15.98
CA LYS A 16 4.83 34.57 15.42
C LYS A 16 6.20 35.24 15.40
N GLU A 17 6.93 35.21 16.51
CA GLU A 17 8.28 35.79 16.61
C GLU A 17 9.27 35.06 15.71
N TRP A 18 9.18 33.73 15.65
CA TRP A 18 9.93 32.94 14.67
C TRP A 18 9.60 33.48 13.27
N LYS A 19 8.34 33.46 12.85
CA LYS A 19 7.92 33.88 11.50
C LYS A 19 8.40 35.29 11.14
N GLN A 20 8.39 36.23 12.07
CA GLN A 20 8.97 37.57 11.88
C GLN A 20 10.46 37.52 11.55
N LYS A 21 11.23 36.65 12.23
CA LYS A 21 12.64 36.45 11.92
C LYS A 21 12.86 35.81 10.54
N ILE A 22 12.09 34.79 10.12
CA ILE A 22 12.14 34.29 8.73
C ILE A 22 11.87 35.46 7.77
N GLN A 23 10.83 36.26 8.02
CA GLN A 23 10.41 37.32 7.10
C GLN A 23 11.49 38.39 6.94
N PHE A 24 12.21 38.71 8.01
CA PHE A 24 13.38 39.56 7.98
C PHE A 24 14.49 38.97 7.10
N GLU A 25 14.81 37.68 7.26
CA GLU A 25 15.85 36.99 6.48
C GLU A 25 15.47 36.81 4.99
N LEU A 26 14.17 36.76 4.68
CA LEU A 26 13.66 36.71 3.30
C LEU A 26 13.88 38.03 2.53
N LYS A 27 14.31 39.11 3.18
CA LYS A 27 14.67 40.40 2.54
C LYS A 27 13.62 40.93 1.56
N GLY A 28 12.35 40.77 1.91
CA GLY A 28 11.21 41.23 1.10
C GLY A 28 10.58 40.19 0.18
N ALA A 29 11.12 38.97 0.09
CA ALA A 29 10.43 37.85 -0.56
C ALA A 29 9.20 37.40 0.25
N ASP A 30 8.12 37.01 -0.44
CA ASP A 30 6.91 36.52 0.23
C ASP A 30 7.13 35.15 0.85
N TYR A 31 6.72 35.01 2.11
CA TYR A 31 6.87 33.77 2.87
C TYR A 31 6.15 32.57 2.24
N ASN A 32 4.90 32.78 1.81
CA ASN A 32 4.07 31.69 1.29
C ASN A 32 4.54 31.27 -0.10
N GLU A 33 4.91 32.22 -0.95
CA GLU A 33 5.41 31.92 -2.30
C GLU A 33 6.81 31.27 -2.27
N THR A 34 7.65 31.65 -1.31
CA THR A 34 9.06 31.20 -1.29
C THR A 34 9.28 29.90 -0.52
N LEU A 35 8.60 29.73 0.63
CA LEU A 35 8.95 28.66 1.58
C LEU A 35 7.84 27.63 1.81
N VAL A 36 6.60 27.95 1.48
CA VAL A 36 5.51 26.97 1.59
C VAL A 36 5.54 26.11 0.33
N TRP A 37 5.90 24.85 0.50
CA TRP A 37 5.83 23.88 -0.58
C TRP A 37 4.40 23.32 -0.65
N GLU A 38 3.83 23.31 -1.85
CA GLU A 38 2.52 22.70 -2.11
C GLU A 38 2.71 21.45 -2.98
N SER A 39 2.22 20.31 -2.48
CA SER A 39 2.24 19.06 -3.23
C SER A 39 1.26 19.11 -4.40
N LEU A 40 1.38 18.17 -5.35
CA LEU A 40 0.45 18.08 -6.49
C LEU A 40 -1.01 17.84 -6.07
N GLU A 41 -1.18 17.28 -4.88
CA GLU A 41 -2.47 17.02 -4.22
C GLU A 41 -3.04 18.25 -3.51
N GLY A 42 -2.33 19.38 -3.54
CA GLY A 42 -2.72 20.60 -2.84
C GLY A 42 -2.55 20.51 -1.33
N ILE A 43 -1.60 19.70 -0.85
CA ILE A 43 -1.18 19.64 0.55
C ILE A 43 -0.12 20.70 0.77
N LYS A 44 -0.35 21.57 1.75
CA LYS A 44 0.59 22.65 2.07
C LYS A 44 1.52 22.20 3.18
N VAL A 45 2.81 22.27 2.90
CA VAL A 45 3.88 21.98 3.86
C VAL A 45 4.56 23.28 4.26
N LYS A 46 4.47 23.59 5.55
CA LYS A 46 5.14 24.75 6.12
C LYS A 46 6.63 24.44 6.35
N PRO A 47 7.53 25.43 6.25
CA PRO A 47 8.95 25.25 6.55
C PRO A 47 9.22 24.96 8.04
N PHE A 48 8.28 25.26 8.93
CA PHE A 48 8.35 24.91 10.35
C PHE A 48 6.95 24.67 10.93
N TYR A 49 6.90 23.96 12.04
CA TYR A 49 5.70 23.69 12.83
C TYR A 49 6.00 23.97 14.30
N HIS A 50 5.00 24.46 15.05
CA HIS A 50 5.21 24.94 16.40
C HIS A 50 4.04 24.56 17.32
N ALA A 51 4.32 24.39 18.62
CA ALA A 51 3.37 23.92 19.61
C ALA A 51 2.17 24.86 19.83
N ASP A 52 2.37 26.17 19.68
CA ASP A 52 1.32 27.19 19.86
C ASP A 52 0.35 27.30 18.67
N GLU A 53 0.69 26.72 17.51
CA GLU A 53 -0.19 26.58 16.35
C GLU A 53 -0.79 25.16 16.24
N PHE A 54 -0.41 24.26 17.15
CA PHE A 54 -0.74 22.86 17.06
C PHE A 54 -1.98 22.53 17.88
N GLU A 55 -3.11 22.39 17.20
CA GLU A 55 -4.32 21.76 17.72
C GLU A 55 -4.48 20.42 17.00
N THR A 56 -4.47 19.30 17.73
CA THR A 56 -4.80 18.00 17.12
C THR A 56 -5.87 17.32 17.95
N ASN A 57 -6.99 17.07 17.29
CA ASN A 57 -8.18 16.45 17.89
C ASN A 57 -8.27 14.96 17.60
N THR A 58 -7.30 14.39 16.85
CA THR A 58 -7.42 13.04 16.31
C THR A 58 -6.25 12.16 16.70
N GLN A 59 -6.54 11.09 17.44
CA GLN A 59 -5.58 10.05 17.79
C GLN A 59 -5.71 8.88 16.82
N VAL A 60 -4.58 8.47 16.23
CA VAL A 60 -4.52 7.29 15.37
C VAL A 60 -3.87 6.15 16.16
N ASN A 61 -4.67 5.15 16.52
CA ASN A 61 -4.15 3.99 17.22
C ASN A 61 -3.38 3.09 16.25
N THR A 62 -2.05 3.09 16.35
CA THR A 62 -1.17 2.18 15.60
C THR A 62 -0.53 1.17 16.55
N GLN A 63 -0.22 -0.03 16.03
CA GLN A 63 0.46 -1.09 16.78
C GLN A 63 1.79 -1.43 16.09
N VAL A 64 2.63 -0.42 15.90
CA VAL A 64 3.89 -0.55 15.13
C VAL A 64 4.75 -1.70 15.67
N THR A 65 4.80 -1.93 16.98
CA THR A 65 5.62 -3.02 17.57
C THR A 65 5.23 -4.42 17.09
N GLN A 66 4.02 -4.59 16.56
CA GLN A 66 3.46 -5.88 16.19
C GLN A 66 3.53 -6.17 14.68
N PHE A 67 4.10 -5.27 13.87
CA PHE A 67 4.15 -5.46 12.42
C PHE A 67 4.79 -6.79 12.04
N LYS A 68 4.24 -7.45 11.01
CA LYS A 68 4.71 -8.76 10.55
C LYS A 68 5.46 -8.67 9.23
N ILE A 69 6.58 -9.40 9.15
CA ILE A 69 7.35 -9.58 7.92
C ILE A 69 6.67 -10.66 7.06
N VAL A 70 6.15 -10.28 5.90
CA VAL A 70 5.44 -11.18 4.99
C VAL A 70 6.34 -11.56 3.82
N GLN A 71 6.45 -12.86 3.54
CA GLN A 71 7.03 -13.36 2.29
C GLN A 71 5.91 -13.74 1.30
N ASN A 72 5.94 -13.13 0.11
CA ASN A 72 5.06 -13.52 -0.99
C ASN A 72 5.63 -14.76 -1.70
N ILE A 73 4.76 -15.72 -2.01
CA ILE A 73 5.09 -16.95 -2.75
C ILE A 73 4.01 -17.23 -3.79
N PHE A 74 4.42 -17.28 -5.05
CA PHE A 74 3.55 -17.73 -6.14
C PHE A 74 3.51 -19.27 -6.21
N VAL A 75 2.33 -19.87 -6.13
CA VAL A 75 2.17 -21.33 -6.07
C VAL A 75 2.06 -21.90 -7.48
N HIS A 76 3.21 -22.18 -8.10
CA HIS A 76 3.27 -22.94 -9.35
C HIS A 76 3.39 -24.46 -9.08
N ASP A 77 4.25 -24.83 -8.13
CA ASP A 77 4.51 -26.23 -7.74
C ASP A 77 4.32 -26.33 -6.24
N VAL A 78 3.38 -27.16 -5.81
CA VAL A 78 2.94 -27.24 -4.41
C VAL A 78 4.10 -27.62 -3.48
N THR A 79 4.89 -28.64 -3.85
CA THR A 79 6.00 -29.14 -3.03
C THR A 79 7.13 -28.11 -2.93
N LYS A 80 7.47 -27.46 -4.04
CA LYS A 80 8.50 -26.40 -4.03
C LYS A 80 8.04 -25.17 -3.25
N SER A 81 6.77 -24.77 -3.41
CA SER A 81 6.19 -23.62 -2.72
C SER A 81 6.13 -23.84 -1.21
N ASN A 82 5.75 -25.05 -0.78
CA ASN A 82 5.80 -25.48 0.61
C ASN A 82 7.22 -25.38 1.19
N LYS A 83 8.21 -25.96 0.48
CA LYS A 83 9.62 -25.90 0.92
C LYS A 83 10.13 -24.46 1.01
N LYS A 84 9.78 -23.61 0.03
CA LYS A 84 10.14 -22.17 0.02
C LYS A 84 9.51 -21.44 1.20
N ALA A 85 8.24 -21.73 1.53
CA ALA A 85 7.57 -21.17 2.69
C ALA A 85 8.26 -21.56 4.00
N LEU A 86 8.58 -22.84 4.18
CA LEU A 86 9.26 -23.32 5.38
C LEU A 86 10.66 -22.68 5.54
N ASP A 87 11.45 -22.61 4.48
CA ASP A 87 12.77 -21.95 4.51
C ASP A 87 12.65 -20.45 4.81
N SER A 88 11.64 -19.78 4.26
CA SER A 88 11.40 -18.34 4.50
C SER A 88 11.06 -18.07 5.97
N LEU A 89 10.20 -18.90 6.58
CA LEU A 89 9.85 -18.81 8.01
C LEU A 89 11.07 -19.06 8.91
N GLN A 90 11.89 -20.07 8.59
CA GLN A 90 13.13 -20.35 9.31
C GLN A 90 14.15 -19.22 9.23
N ARG A 91 14.04 -18.36 8.21
CA ARG A 91 14.92 -17.20 7.96
C ARG A 91 14.27 -15.87 8.31
N GLY A 92 13.27 -15.87 9.19
CA GLY A 92 12.74 -14.66 9.82
C GLY A 92 11.51 -14.04 9.16
N ALA A 93 10.91 -14.67 8.14
CA ALA A 93 9.54 -14.31 7.77
C ALA A 93 8.60 -14.73 8.92
N GLU A 94 7.60 -13.91 9.24
CA GLU A 94 6.61 -14.20 10.29
C GLU A 94 5.26 -14.61 9.72
N SER A 95 5.05 -14.33 8.45
CA SER A 95 3.83 -14.64 7.70
C SER A 95 4.17 -15.01 6.27
N ILE A 96 3.36 -15.88 5.67
CA ILE A 96 3.47 -16.25 4.26
C ILE A 96 2.21 -15.82 3.53
N ARG A 97 2.37 -15.25 2.34
CA ARG A 97 1.27 -14.98 1.42
C ARG A 97 1.40 -15.84 0.18
N PHE A 98 0.51 -16.79 0.02
CA PHE A 98 0.41 -17.62 -1.17
C PHE A 98 -0.48 -16.97 -2.21
N THR A 99 0.01 -16.86 -3.44
CA THR A 99 -0.83 -16.58 -4.63
C THR A 99 -1.16 -17.91 -5.29
N ILE A 100 -2.44 -18.26 -5.35
CA ILE A 100 -2.95 -19.50 -5.94
C ILE A 100 -3.85 -19.10 -7.11
N GLU A 101 -3.51 -19.48 -8.34
CA GLU A 101 -4.24 -19.00 -9.54
C GLU A 101 -5.44 -19.86 -9.94
N ASN A 102 -5.57 -21.07 -9.39
CA ASN A 102 -6.64 -21.99 -9.76
C ASN A 102 -6.95 -23.01 -8.66
N GLU A 103 -8.08 -23.70 -8.81
CA GLU A 103 -8.61 -24.63 -7.82
C GLU A 103 -7.90 -25.99 -7.77
N SER A 104 -6.88 -26.24 -8.61
CA SER A 104 -6.19 -27.54 -8.64
C SER A 104 -5.22 -27.75 -7.46
N VAL A 105 -4.90 -26.68 -6.72
CA VAL A 105 -3.98 -26.75 -5.58
C VAL A 105 -4.67 -27.41 -4.38
N ILE A 106 -4.08 -28.51 -3.90
CA ILE A 106 -4.55 -29.20 -2.69
C ILE A 106 -3.96 -28.50 -1.46
N ILE A 107 -4.80 -27.80 -0.69
CA ILE A 107 -4.39 -27.03 0.50
C ILE A 107 -3.65 -27.89 1.54
N LYS A 108 -4.08 -29.14 1.72
CA LYS A 108 -3.43 -30.07 2.65
C LYS A 108 -1.96 -30.31 2.30
N ASP A 109 -1.65 -30.44 1.02
CA ASP A 109 -0.29 -30.70 0.54
C ASP A 109 0.55 -29.42 0.57
N LEU A 110 -0.06 -28.27 0.22
CA LEU A 110 0.59 -26.97 0.32
C LEU A 110 0.97 -26.61 1.77
N MET A 111 0.13 -26.97 2.73
CA MET A 111 0.34 -26.67 4.15
C MET A 111 1.11 -27.75 4.91
N GLN A 112 1.53 -28.82 4.24
CA GLN A 112 2.21 -29.94 4.88
C GLN A 112 3.50 -29.48 5.59
N ASN A 113 3.67 -29.84 6.87
CA ASN A 113 4.85 -29.47 7.67
C ASN A 113 5.07 -27.95 7.92
N LEU A 114 4.14 -27.08 7.51
CA LEU A 114 4.23 -25.66 7.86
C LEU A 114 3.78 -25.44 9.31
N PRO A 115 4.51 -24.63 10.10
CA PRO A 115 4.14 -24.35 11.48
C PRO A 115 2.87 -23.50 11.52
N LEU A 116 1.85 -23.95 12.25
CA LEU A 116 0.56 -23.25 12.34
C LEU A 116 0.48 -22.33 13.56
N ASP A 117 1.21 -22.66 14.63
CA ASP A 117 1.25 -21.87 15.86
C ASP A 117 1.97 -20.54 15.60
N ASN A 118 1.35 -19.42 16.00
CA ASN A 118 1.90 -18.05 15.92
C ASN A 118 2.27 -17.54 14.52
N ASN A 119 1.96 -18.28 13.46
CA ASN A 119 2.20 -17.87 12.07
C ASN A 119 0.88 -17.53 11.39
N HIS A 120 0.89 -16.49 10.54
CA HIS A 120 -0.27 -16.11 9.75
C HIS A 120 -0.05 -16.47 8.27
N TYR A 121 -1.07 -17.04 7.63
CA TYR A 121 -1.02 -17.38 6.21
C TYR A 121 -2.12 -16.67 5.43
N PHE A 122 -1.71 -15.89 4.43
CA PHE A 122 -2.63 -15.23 3.50
C PHE A 122 -2.77 -16.08 2.24
N PHE A 123 -3.99 -16.25 1.75
CA PHE A 123 -4.31 -16.94 0.50
C PHE A 123 -4.94 -15.95 -0.48
N TYR A 124 -4.13 -15.43 -1.40
CA TYR A 124 -4.59 -14.60 -2.50
C TYR A 124 -5.14 -15.45 -3.63
N LEU A 125 -6.42 -15.24 -3.92
CA LEU A 125 -7.19 -15.97 -4.92
C LEU A 125 -7.65 -14.99 -6.01
N PRO A 126 -7.00 -14.95 -7.18
CA PRO A 126 -7.45 -14.18 -8.34
C PRO A 126 -8.57 -14.93 -9.09
N PHE A 127 -9.44 -15.63 -8.36
CA PHE A 127 -10.62 -16.33 -8.83
C PHE A 127 -11.64 -16.39 -7.69
N LEU A 128 -12.90 -16.71 -8.02
CA LEU A 128 -14.00 -16.74 -7.07
C LEU A 128 -14.60 -18.15 -7.00
N SER A 129 -14.31 -18.89 -5.92
CA SER A 129 -14.83 -20.24 -5.70
C SER A 129 -15.23 -20.46 -4.24
N ILE A 130 -16.50 -20.82 -4.03
CA ILE A 130 -17.03 -21.15 -2.70
C ILE A 130 -16.38 -22.43 -2.18
N ASP A 131 -16.20 -23.43 -3.05
CA ASP A 131 -15.68 -24.74 -2.67
C ASP A 131 -14.21 -24.63 -2.24
N PHE A 132 -13.41 -23.83 -2.94
CA PHE A 132 -12.02 -23.62 -2.57
C PHE A 132 -11.88 -22.86 -1.24
N VAL A 133 -12.72 -21.84 -1.01
CA VAL A 133 -12.80 -21.12 0.27
C VAL A 133 -13.17 -22.07 1.41
N ASN A 134 -14.15 -22.97 1.18
CA ASN A 134 -14.54 -23.97 2.18
C ASN A 134 -13.38 -24.91 2.51
N GLN A 135 -12.61 -25.36 1.52
CA GLN A 135 -11.42 -26.19 1.77
C GLN A 135 -10.39 -25.49 2.65
N ILE A 136 -10.13 -24.20 2.42
CA ILE A 136 -9.22 -23.41 3.27
C ILE A 136 -9.81 -23.26 4.69
N ASN A 137 -11.10 -22.93 4.80
CA ASN A 137 -11.79 -22.76 6.08
C ASN A 137 -11.83 -24.06 6.90
N ASP A 138 -12.11 -25.19 6.27
CA ASP A 138 -12.14 -26.50 6.91
C ASP A 138 -10.75 -26.91 7.41
N PHE A 139 -9.71 -26.67 6.61
CA PHE A 139 -8.33 -26.89 7.03
C PHE A 139 -7.98 -26.00 8.24
N ALA A 140 -8.31 -24.70 8.16
CA ALA A 140 -8.02 -23.75 9.23
C ALA A 140 -8.74 -24.14 10.53
N THR A 141 -10.03 -24.47 10.45
CA THR A 141 -10.85 -24.85 11.60
C THR A 141 -10.33 -26.15 12.24
N LYS A 142 -10.06 -27.18 11.42
CA LYS A 142 -9.58 -28.47 11.89
C LYS A 142 -8.23 -28.39 12.59
N ASN A 143 -7.33 -27.54 12.10
CA ASN A 143 -5.97 -27.42 12.60
C ASN A 143 -5.73 -26.18 13.48
N LYS A 144 -6.79 -25.40 13.78
CA LYS A 144 -6.72 -24.11 14.50
C LYS A 144 -5.70 -23.14 13.90
N ALA A 145 -5.61 -23.08 12.57
CA ALA A 145 -4.65 -22.26 11.87
C ALA A 145 -5.13 -20.81 11.71
N ASN A 146 -4.22 -19.84 11.78
CA ASN A 146 -4.53 -18.42 11.59
C ASN A 146 -4.38 -18.03 10.12
N PHE A 147 -5.49 -18.12 9.38
CA PHE A 147 -5.51 -17.85 7.94
C PHE A 147 -6.35 -16.61 7.61
N SER A 148 -5.97 -15.93 6.53
CA SER A 148 -6.82 -14.97 5.83
C SER A 148 -6.91 -15.33 4.36
N ILE A 149 -8.13 -15.39 3.85
CA ILE A 149 -8.42 -15.46 2.43
C ILE A 149 -8.44 -14.02 1.88
N GLN A 150 -8.01 -13.85 0.63
CA GLN A 150 -7.94 -12.54 0.00
C GLN A 150 -8.60 -12.59 -1.37
N ILE A 151 -9.86 -12.16 -1.40
CA ILE A 151 -10.71 -12.10 -2.59
C ILE A 151 -11.17 -10.65 -2.79
N ASP A 152 -11.15 -10.19 -4.04
CA ASP A 152 -11.46 -8.81 -4.41
C ASP A 152 -12.17 -8.71 -5.79
N PRO A 153 -13.50 -8.94 -5.90
CA PRO A 153 -14.15 -8.85 -7.21
C PRO A 153 -14.16 -7.44 -7.80
N ILE A 154 -14.15 -6.39 -6.96
CA ILE A 154 -14.08 -5.00 -7.44
C ILE A 154 -12.65 -4.71 -7.90
N GLY A 155 -11.62 -5.11 -7.16
CA GLY A 155 -10.22 -5.03 -7.59
C GLY A 155 -9.96 -5.81 -8.88
N HIS A 156 -10.60 -6.97 -9.06
CA HIS A 156 -10.59 -7.69 -10.32
C HIS A 156 -11.24 -6.88 -11.46
N LEU A 157 -12.42 -6.29 -11.23
CA LEU A 157 -13.05 -5.37 -12.19
C LEU A 157 -12.12 -4.19 -12.53
N VAL A 158 -11.51 -3.57 -11.52
CA VAL A 158 -10.57 -2.45 -11.68
C VAL A 158 -9.38 -2.86 -12.57
N LYS A 159 -8.79 -4.02 -12.33
CA LYS A 159 -7.58 -4.49 -13.01
C LYS A 159 -7.86 -5.07 -14.40
N GLU A 160 -8.90 -5.87 -14.54
CA GLU A 160 -9.19 -6.61 -15.78
C GLU A 160 -10.23 -5.91 -16.66
N GLY A 161 -11.00 -4.98 -16.10
CA GLY A 161 -12.10 -4.29 -16.77
C GLY A 161 -13.39 -5.11 -16.83
N ASN A 162 -13.43 -6.29 -16.23
CA ASN A 162 -14.59 -7.18 -16.16
C ASN A 162 -14.71 -7.79 -14.76
N TRP A 163 -15.93 -8.14 -14.37
CA TRP A 163 -16.20 -9.03 -13.22
C TRP A 163 -15.67 -10.43 -13.48
N PHE A 164 -15.57 -11.27 -12.43
CA PHE A 164 -15.30 -12.70 -12.63
C PHE A 164 -16.44 -13.34 -13.42
N THR A 165 -17.67 -13.01 -13.06
CA THR A 165 -18.88 -13.38 -13.82
C THR A 165 -19.72 -12.16 -14.15
N ASN A 166 -20.29 -11.50 -13.14
CA ASN A 166 -21.02 -10.23 -13.22
C ASN A 166 -21.25 -9.70 -11.80
N LEU A 167 -21.65 -8.43 -11.68
CA LEU A 167 -21.89 -7.76 -10.40
C LEU A 167 -22.74 -8.61 -9.43
N ASP A 168 -23.95 -8.99 -9.83
CA ASP A 168 -24.90 -9.65 -8.93
C ASP A 168 -24.44 -11.06 -8.54
N THR A 169 -23.87 -11.80 -9.49
CA THR A 169 -23.39 -13.17 -9.25
C THR A 169 -22.18 -13.19 -8.33
N ASP A 170 -21.22 -12.29 -8.58
CA ASP A 170 -19.99 -12.20 -7.77
C ASP A 170 -20.33 -11.81 -6.33
N PHE A 171 -21.21 -10.81 -6.11
CA PHE A 171 -21.64 -10.42 -4.77
C PHE A 171 -22.53 -11.47 -4.09
N ASN A 172 -23.35 -12.22 -4.83
CA ASN A 172 -24.08 -13.35 -4.27
C ASN A 172 -23.12 -14.43 -3.75
N ILE A 173 -22.03 -14.71 -4.48
CA ILE A 173 -21.00 -15.64 -4.02
C ILE A 173 -20.32 -15.11 -2.73
N LEU A 174 -19.96 -13.83 -2.66
CA LEU A 174 -19.41 -13.25 -1.42
C LEU A 174 -20.39 -13.37 -0.24
N ASN A 175 -21.69 -13.17 -0.47
CA ASN A 175 -22.74 -13.36 0.53
C ASN A 175 -22.89 -14.81 0.99
N GLN A 176 -22.62 -15.79 0.11
CA GLN A 176 -22.57 -17.19 0.50
C GLN A 176 -21.29 -17.54 1.27
N ILE A 177 -20.17 -16.90 0.93
CA ILE A 177 -18.88 -17.07 1.64
C ILE A 177 -19.00 -16.53 3.07
N VAL A 178 -19.46 -15.29 3.27
CA VAL A 178 -19.58 -14.68 4.61
C VAL A 178 -20.49 -15.48 5.54
N ALA A 179 -21.48 -16.20 5.00
CA ALA A 179 -22.38 -17.06 5.79
C ALA A 179 -21.74 -18.39 6.22
N LYS A 180 -20.61 -18.79 5.62
CA LYS A 180 -19.97 -20.11 5.81
C LYS A 180 -18.57 -20.05 6.42
N THR A 181 -17.86 -18.94 6.29
CA THR A 181 -16.48 -18.78 6.79
C THR A 181 -16.42 -17.82 7.97
N ASN A 182 -15.57 -18.16 8.95
CA ASN A 182 -15.17 -17.23 10.01
C ASN A 182 -13.80 -16.60 9.75
N LEU A 183 -13.13 -17.00 8.66
CA LEU A 183 -11.86 -16.40 8.26
C LEU A 183 -12.09 -15.03 7.62
N PRO A 184 -11.17 -14.06 7.80
CA PRO A 184 -11.10 -12.89 6.93
C PRO A 184 -11.02 -13.35 5.48
N PHE A 185 -11.84 -12.79 4.59
CA PHE A 185 -11.86 -13.21 3.17
C PHE A 185 -11.85 -12.04 2.16
N VAL A 186 -12.18 -10.83 2.61
CA VAL A 186 -12.15 -9.64 1.75
C VAL A 186 -10.77 -8.98 1.83
N ASN A 187 -10.20 -8.73 0.65
CA ASN A 187 -8.97 -7.99 0.47
C ASN A 187 -9.21 -6.84 -0.50
N LEU A 188 -8.85 -5.61 -0.15
CA LEU A 188 -8.92 -4.48 -1.07
C LEU A 188 -7.54 -4.31 -1.71
N GLN A 189 -7.42 -4.63 -3.00
CA GLN A 189 -6.19 -4.55 -3.79
C GLN A 189 -5.92 -3.10 -4.25
N THR A 190 -5.78 -2.18 -3.30
CA THR A 190 -5.73 -0.73 -3.58
C THR A 190 -4.36 -0.22 -4.00
N HIS A 191 -3.31 -1.05 -3.88
CA HIS A 191 -1.97 -0.79 -4.42
C HIS A 191 -1.99 -0.42 -5.91
N ILE A 192 -2.95 -0.95 -6.68
CA ILE A 192 -3.12 -0.67 -8.10
C ILE A 192 -3.34 0.82 -8.37
N TYR A 193 -4.00 1.56 -7.48
CA TYR A 193 -4.25 2.99 -7.67
C TYR A 193 -2.95 3.78 -7.72
N GLN A 194 -2.06 3.58 -6.74
CA GLN A 194 -0.75 4.22 -6.75
C GLN A 194 0.07 3.76 -7.94
N ASN A 195 0.10 2.46 -8.24
CA ASN A 195 0.88 1.92 -9.36
C ASN A 195 0.38 2.43 -10.73
N ALA A 196 -0.89 2.83 -10.83
CA ALA A 196 -1.46 3.48 -12.01
C ALA A 196 -1.28 5.01 -12.06
N GLY A 197 -0.75 5.62 -10.98
CA GLY A 197 -0.46 7.05 -10.89
C GLY A 197 -1.54 7.90 -10.20
N ALA A 198 -2.39 7.28 -9.40
CA ALA A 198 -3.26 8.00 -8.49
C ALA A 198 -2.43 8.70 -7.41
N ASN A 199 -2.73 9.97 -7.15
CA ASN A 199 -2.09 10.71 -6.07
C ASN A 199 -2.59 10.25 -4.69
N ILE A 200 -1.98 10.71 -3.59
CA ILE A 200 -2.28 10.16 -2.26
C ILE A 200 -3.75 10.38 -1.84
N ILE A 201 -4.33 11.55 -2.14
CA ILE A 201 -5.75 11.83 -1.85
C ILE A 201 -6.66 10.86 -2.60
N GLN A 202 -6.38 10.63 -3.88
CA GLN A 202 -7.10 9.66 -4.70
C GLN A 202 -6.97 8.24 -4.15
N GLN A 203 -5.76 7.80 -3.78
CA GLN A 203 -5.53 6.48 -3.19
C GLN A 203 -6.40 6.27 -1.94
N LEU A 204 -6.44 7.25 -1.03
CA LEU A 204 -7.25 7.20 0.18
C LEU A 204 -8.75 7.19 -0.13
N ALA A 205 -9.23 8.15 -0.92
CA ALA A 205 -10.65 8.27 -1.25
C ALA A 205 -11.18 7.05 -2.02
N TYR A 206 -10.42 6.54 -2.99
CA TYR A 206 -10.80 5.35 -3.77
C TYR A 206 -10.72 4.08 -2.93
N THR A 207 -9.83 4.01 -1.94
CA THR A 207 -9.83 2.91 -0.97
C THR A 207 -11.09 2.91 -0.11
N LEU A 208 -11.51 4.07 0.38
CA LEU A 208 -12.75 4.20 1.16
C LEU A 208 -13.98 3.89 0.32
N ALA A 209 -14.06 4.44 -0.89
CA ALA A 209 -15.18 4.18 -1.80
C ALA A 209 -15.26 2.70 -2.17
N HIS A 210 -14.12 2.06 -2.45
CA HIS A 210 -14.03 0.61 -2.68
C HIS A 210 -14.51 -0.19 -1.46
N ALA A 211 -14.04 0.14 -0.24
CA ALA A 211 -14.52 -0.49 0.99
C ALA A 211 -16.03 -0.33 1.19
N ASN A 212 -16.55 0.87 0.90
CA ASN A 212 -17.95 1.22 1.04
C ASN A 212 -18.87 0.35 0.18
N GLU A 213 -18.43 -0.04 -1.02
CA GLU A 213 -19.18 -0.95 -1.88
C GLU A 213 -19.39 -2.32 -1.23
N TYR A 214 -18.37 -2.85 -0.54
CA TYR A 214 -18.46 -4.10 0.20
C TYR A 214 -19.31 -3.97 1.46
N PHE A 215 -19.21 -2.86 2.18
CA PHE A 215 -20.03 -2.61 3.36
C PHE A 215 -21.52 -2.59 3.04
N ASN A 216 -21.90 -2.06 1.87
CA ASN A 216 -23.29 -2.00 1.44
C ASN A 216 -23.85 -3.30 0.82
N ARG A 217 -22.99 -4.17 0.27
CA ARG A 217 -23.45 -5.33 -0.53
C ARG A 217 -23.19 -6.69 0.10
N ILE A 218 -22.32 -6.77 1.10
CA ILE A 218 -22.11 -7.98 1.89
C ILE A 218 -22.98 -7.90 3.13
N ASN A 219 -23.71 -8.97 3.40
CA ASN A 219 -24.54 -9.14 4.59
C ASN A 219 -23.65 -9.47 5.80
N TRP A 220 -22.99 -8.46 6.34
CA TRP A 220 -22.22 -8.58 7.57
C TRP A 220 -23.16 -8.89 8.73
N SER A 221 -23.02 -10.08 9.33
CA SER A 221 -23.91 -10.52 10.42
C SER A 221 -23.73 -9.65 11.67
N VAL A 222 -24.65 -8.69 11.87
CA VAL A 222 -24.65 -7.75 13.00
C VAL A 222 -24.77 -8.45 14.37
N GLU A 223 -25.39 -9.63 14.40
CA GLU A 223 -25.58 -10.43 15.63
C GLU A 223 -24.31 -11.17 16.08
N SER A 224 -23.30 -11.24 15.22
CA SER A 224 -22.05 -11.92 15.55
C SER A 224 -21.11 -10.96 16.28
N ASN A 225 -20.78 -11.29 17.52
CA ASN A 225 -19.69 -10.61 18.25
C ASN A 225 -18.29 -10.89 17.66
N SER A 226 -18.21 -11.58 16.52
CA SER A 226 -16.95 -11.93 15.88
C SER A 226 -16.30 -10.71 15.22
N LYS A 227 -14.98 -10.60 15.36
CA LYS A 227 -14.18 -9.58 14.69
C LYS A 227 -14.21 -9.81 13.18
N ILE A 228 -14.62 -8.80 12.42
CA ILE A 228 -14.57 -8.82 10.96
C ILE A 228 -13.29 -8.08 10.55
N THR A 229 -12.37 -8.77 9.89
CA THR A 229 -11.12 -8.15 9.42
C THR A 229 -11.15 -8.03 7.89
N ILE A 230 -10.95 -6.82 7.39
CA ILE A 230 -10.77 -6.52 5.97
C ILE A 230 -9.29 -6.27 5.73
N THR A 231 -8.68 -7.01 4.81
CA THR A 231 -7.30 -6.73 4.41
C THR A 231 -7.29 -5.58 3.43
N ILE A 232 -6.38 -4.62 3.58
CA ILE A 232 -6.16 -3.54 2.62
C ILE A 232 -4.71 -3.64 2.15
N GLU A 233 -4.52 -4.03 0.90
CA GLU A 233 -3.21 -4.14 0.27
C GLU A 233 -2.85 -2.82 -0.41
N ILE A 234 -1.92 -2.08 0.20
CA ILE A 234 -1.55 -0.72 -0.21
C ILE A 234 -0.10 -0.64 -0.69
N ALA A 235 0.13 0.17 -1.72
CA ALA A 235 1.48 0.50 -2.17
C ALA A 235 2.09 1.60 -1.28
N VAL A 236 3.42 1.67 -1.19
CA VAL A 236 4.14 2.74 -0.50
C VAL A 236 5.28 3.24 -1.38
N GLY A 237 5.35 4.56 -1.60
CA GLY A 237 6.35 5.23 -2.42
C GLY A 237 7.44 5.95 -1.62
N THR A 238 8.22 6.78 -2.31
CA THR A 238 9.42 7.43 -1.78
C THR A 238 9.17 8.70 -0.98
N HIS A 239 7.94 9.23 -0.95
CA HIS A 239 7.63 10.45 -0.20
C HIS A 239 7.49 10.16 1.30
N TYR A 240 8.63 9.94 1.96
CA TYR A 240 8.75 9.34 3.28
C TYR A 240 7.67 9.73 4.31
N PHE A 241 7.52 11.03 4.59
CA PHE A 241 6.56 11.51 5.59
C PHE A 241 5.10 11.51 5.14
N PHE A 242 4.85 11.72 3.84
CA PHE A 242 3.49 11.65 3.29
C PHE A 242 2.99 10.21 3.31
N GLU A 243 3.88 9.25 3.09
CA GLU A 243 3.54 7.83 3.16
C GLU A 243 3.24 7.36 4.59
N ILE A 244 3.97 7.87 5.59
CA ILE A 244 3.62 7.69 7.00
C ILE A 244 2.24 8.28 7.29
N ALA A 245 2.01 9.54 6.89
CA ALA A 245 0.75 10.23 7.08
C ALA A 245 -0.42 9.55 6.33
N LYS A 246 -0.18 9.00 5.13
CA LYS A 246 -1.16 8.25 4.33
C LYS A 246 -1.69 7.05 5.09
N LEU A 247 -0.82 6.22 5.65
CA LEU A 247 -1.26 5.02 6.38
C LEU A 247 -2.03 5.37 7.66
N ARG A 248 -1.61 6.44 8.36
CA ARG A 248 -2.33 6.97 9.52
C ARG A 248 -3.72 7.49 9.13
N ALA A 249 -3.80 8.30 8.08
CA ALA A 249 -5.05 8.85 7.55
C ALA A 249 -5.99 7.74 7.05
N LEU A 250 -5.45 6.72 6.38
CA LEU A 250 -6.24 5.56 5.94
C LEU A 250 -6.90 4.85 7.11
N ARG A 251 -6.14 4.55 8.16
CA ARG A 251 -6.66 3.84 9.35
C ARG A 251 -7.76 4.66 10.01
N LEU A 252 -7.54 5.96 10.19
CA LEU A 252 -8.52 6.89 10.74
C LEU A 252 -9.82 6.88 9.92
N LEU A 253 -9.72 7.14 8.62
CA LEU A 253 -10.88 7.24 7.73
C LEU A 253 -11.64 5.91 7.64
N PHE A 254 -10.92 4.80 7.54
CA PHE A 254 -11.53 3.48 7.49
C PHE A 254 -12.28 3.16 8.80
N GLU A 255 -11.69 3.47 9.95
CA GLU A 255 -12.36 3.26 11.24
C GLU A 255 -13.62 4.12 11.40
N ILE A 256 -13.61 5.36 10.92
CA ILE A 256 -14.79 6.22 10.90
C ILE A 256 -15.87 5.60 10.00
N LEU A 257 -15.52 5.24 8.76
CA LEU A 257 -16.46 4.64 7.81
C LEU A 257 -17.03 3.31 8.33
N ALA A 258 -16.18 2.40 8.81
CA ALA A 258 -16.56 1.08 9.27
C ALA A 258 -17.54 1.12 10.45
N LYS A 259 -17.39 2.11 11.36
CA LYS A 259 -18.29 2.29 12.52
C LYS A 259 -19.73 2.60 12.13
N GLU A 260 -19.96 3.22 10.97
CA GLU A 260 -21.31 3.48 10.46
C GLU A 260 -22.04 2.20 10.02
N TYR A 261 -21.31 1.12 9.73
CA TYR A 261 -21.88 -0.16 9.30
C TYR A 261 -21.87 -1.21 10.41
N HIS A 262 -20.71 -1.45 11.03
CA HIS A 262 -20.57 -2.44 12.09
C HIS A 262 -19.33 -2.15 12.96
N PRO A 263 -19.46 -2.04 14.30
CA PRO A 263 -18.35 -1.67 15.18
C PRO A 263 -17.17 -2.67 15.22
N ASN A 264 -17.39 -3.91 14.78
CA ASN A 264 -16.40 -5.01 14.81
C ASN A 264 -15.59 -5.12 13.52
N ILE A 265 -15.92 -4.34 12.48
CA ILE A 265 -15.11 -4.25 11.27
C ILE A 265 -13.82 -3.50 11.58
N LYS A 266 -12.68 -4.14 11.31
CA LYS A 266 -11.34 -3.60 11.45
C LYS A 266 -10.56 -3.81 10.16
N CYS A 267 -9.63 -2.92 9.86
CA CYS A 267 -8.69 -3.13 8.76
C CYS A 267 -7.42 -3.84 9.24
N HIS A 268 -6.84 -4.62 8.35
CA HIS A 268 -5.46 -5.08 8.41
C HIS A 268 -4.74 -4.49 7.20
N ILE A 269 -3.78 -3.59 7.43
CA ILE A 269 -3.02 -2.93 6.36
C ILE A 269 -1.81 -3.79 6.00
N LEU A 270 -1.83 -4.35 4.79
CA LEU A 270 -0.69 -5.02 4.17
C LEU A 270 0.00 -4.04 3.21
N ALA A 271 1.17 -3.54 3.60
CA ALA A 271 1.92 -2.58 2.80
C ALA A 271 2.99 -3.26 1.94
N THR A 272 3.15 -2.81 0.71
CA THR A 272 4.22 -3.23 -0.22
C THR A 272 4.82 -2.01 -0.90
N PRO A 273 6.14 -1.95 -1.13
CA PRO A 273 6.76 -0.95 -2.00
C PRO A 273 6.06 -0.82 -3.36
N THR A 274 5.82 0.41 -3.83
CA THR A 274 5.23 0.66 -5.14
C THR A 274 6.13 0.15 -6.26
N LYS A 275 5.55 -0.32 -7.37
CA LYS A 275 6.31 -0.61 -8.60
C LYS A 275 6.56 0.64 -9.43
N ARG A 276 5.78 1.71 -9.22
CA ARG A 276 5.75 2.91 -10.06
C ARG A 276 7.10 3.62 -10.19
N ASN A 277 7.90 3.62 -9.12
CA ASN A 277 9.21 4.24 -9.04
C ASN A 277 10.38 3.24 -9.16
N LYS A 278 10.10 1.97 -9.51
CA LYS A 278 11.14 0.95 -9.65
C LYS A 278 11.70 0.98 -11.07
N THR A 279 13.02 0.86 -11.15
CA THR A 279 13.79 1.08 -12.37
C THR A 279 14.43 -0.21 -12.84
N LEU A 280 14.55 -0.36 -14.15
CA LEU A 280 15.25 -1.46 -14.78
C LEU A 280 16.76 -1.25 -14.74
N TYR A 281 17.19 -0.03 -15.07
CA TYR A 281 18.58 0.39 -14.97
C TYR A 281 18.92 0.87 -13.56
N ASP A 282 20.20 0.76 -13.22
CA ASP A 282 20.71 1.06 -11.89
C ASP A 282 19.86 0.39 -10.80
N TYR A 283 19.51 -0.88 -11.03
CA TYR A 283 18.53 -1.63 -10.24
C TYR A 283 18.92 -1.75 -8.76
N ASN A 284 20.19 -1.57 -8.41
CA ASN A 284 20.64 -1.54 -7.01
C ASN A 284 20.02 -0.36 -6.24
N VAL A 285 19.69 0.74 -6.92
CA VAL A 285 18.97 1.87 -6.31
C VAL A 285 17.57 1.46 -5.86
N ASN A 286 16.96 0.41 -6.44
CA ASN A 286 15.69 -0.12 -5.94
C ASN A 286 15.82 -0.58 -4.48
N MET A 287 16.97 -1.09 -4.03
CA MET A 287 17.18 -1.43 -2.62
C MET A 287 17.12 -0.19 -1.70
N LEU A 288 17.64 0.94 -2.16
CA LEU A 288 17.55 2.20 -1.40
C LEU A 288 16.08 2.66 -1.28
N ARG A 289 15.34 2.58 -2.40
CA ARG A 289 13.90 2.93 -2.44
C ARG A 289 13.11 2.05 -1.48
N THR A 290 13.24 0.73 -1.59
CA THR A 290 12.50 -0.22 -0.76
C THR A 290 12.82 -0.08 0.72
N THR A 291 14.06 0.28 1.08
CA THR A 291 14.42 0.54 2.48
C THR A 291 13.57 1.67 3.05
N THR A 292 13.52 2.83 2.39
CA THR A 292 12.74 3.99 2.86
C THR A 292 11.23 3.75 2.80
N GLU A 293 10.75 3.02 1.79
CA GLU A 293 9.33 2.66 1.64
C GLU A 293 8.89 1.71 2.76
N CYS A 294 9.69 0.70 3.08
CA CYS A 294 9.44 -0.19 4.22
C CYS A 294 9.49 0.55 5.55
N MET A 295 10.42 1.49 5.72
CA MET A 295 10.45 2.36 6.92
C MET A 295 9.15 3.16 7.05
N SER A 296 8.71 3.84 5.98
CA SER A 296 7.43 4.57 5.97
C SER A 296 6.23 3.66 6.25
N ALA A 297 6.23 2.44 5.70
CA ALA A 297 5.19 1.45 5.94
C ALA A 297 5.08 1.08 7.43
N ILE A 298 6.22 0.77 8.06
CA ILE A 298 6.28 0.39 9.46
C ILE A 298 5.88 1.58 10.35
N LEU A 299 6.49 2.75 10.15
CA LEU A 299 6.25 3.94 10.98
C LEU A 299 4.85 4.54 10.79
N GLY A 300 4.23 4.32 9.62
CA GLY A 300 2.83 4.64 9.36
C GLY A 300 1.84 3.65 9.99
N GLY A 301 2.33 2.57 10.61
CA GLY A 301 1.51 1.60 11.33
C GLY A 301 0.87 0.55 10.43
N ALA A 302 1.55 0.09 9.37
CA ALA A 302 1.11 -1.12 8.65
C ALA A 302 1.14 -2.35 9.57
N ASP A 303 0.12 -3.20 9.48
CA ASP A 303 0.02 -4.43 10.28
C ASP A 303 0.96 -5.52 9.72
N SER A 304 1.22 -5.48 8.42
CA SER A 304 2.11 -6.38 7.73
C SER A 304 2.83 -5.67 6.59
N VAL A 305 4.09 -6.04 6.37
CA VAL A 305 4.91 -5.47 5.30
C VAL A 305 5.50 -6.60 4.46
N ALA A 306 5.18 -6.58 3.17
CA ALA A 306 5.78 -7.45 2.18
C ALA A 306 6.73 -6.62 1.32
N ASN A 307 8.03 -6.83 1.46
CA ASN A 307 9.00 -6.08 0.66
C ASN A 307 9.05 -6.60 -0.78
N LEU A 308 9.48 -5.75 -1.71
CA LEU A 308 9.70 -6.10 -3.11
C LEU A 308 11.20 -6.36 -3.34
N ALA A 309 11.55 -7.46 -4.01
CA ALA A 309 12.93 -7.70 -4.42
C ALA A 309 13.39 -6.63 -5.44
N TYR A 310 14.68 -6.28 -5.41
CA TYR A 310 15.23 -5.21 -6.24
C TYR A 310 15.16 -5.51 -7.76
N ASP A 311 15.08 -6.79 -8.10
CA ASP A 311 15.06 -7.36 -9.44
C ASP A 311 13.68 -7.91 -9.85
N ALA A 312 12.66 -7.74 -9.01
CA ALA A 312 11.31 -8.29 -9.21
C ALA A 312 10.60 -7.83 -10.51
N LEU A 313 11.14 -6.82 -11.21
CA LEU A 313 10.61 -6.36 -12.49
C LEU A 313 11.09 -7.19 -13.69
N TYR A 314 12.29 -7.78 -13.60
CA TYR A 314 12.98 -8.36 -14.75
C TYR A 314 13.51 -9.78 -14.51
N HIS A 315 13.63 -10.22 -13.26
CA HIS A 315 13.97 -11.60 -12.91
C HIS A 315 12.78 -12.37 -12.34
N LYS A 316 12.79 -13.68 -12.56
CA LYS A 316 11.94 -14.58 -11.79
C LYS A 316 12.40 -14.61 -10.34
N ASP A 317 11.49 -15.02 -9.46
CA ASP A 317 11.79 -15.26 -8.05
C ASP A 317 13.09 -16.05 -7.86
N ASN A 318 14.02 -15.50 -7.09
CA ASN A 318 15.30 -16.11 -6.78
C ASN A 318 15.68 -15.90 -5.30
N GLU A 319 16.55 -16.77 -4.77
CA GLU A 319 16.91 -16.75 -3.34
C GLU A 319 17.59 -15.45 -2.92
N PHE A 320 18.42 -14.86 -3.78
CA PHE A 320 19.17 -13.67 -3.42
C PHE A 320 18.24 -12.46 -3.27
N GLY A 321 17.38 -12.19 -4.27
CA GLY A 321 16.38 -11.13 -4.23
C GLY A 321 15.41 -11.28 -3.05
N ASP A 322 14.90 -12.49 -2.82
CA ASP A 322 14.03 -12.80 -1.67
C ASP A 322 14.74 -12.62 -0.32
N ARG A 323 16.02 -13.01 -0.23
CA ARG A 323 16.80 -12.84 0.99
C ARG A 323 17.05 -11.37 1.28
N ILE A 324 17.45 -10.58 0.28
CA ILE A 324 17.73 -9.15 0.47
C ILE A 324 16.47 -8.41 0.90
N SER A 325 15.33 -8.64 0.22
CA SER A 325 14.07 -7.97 0.54
C SER A 325 13.59 -8.30 1.97
N ARG A 326 13.70 -9.56 2.40
CA ARG A 326 13.40 -9.97 3.78
C ARG A 326 14.40 -9.39 4.79
N ASN A 327 15.70 -9.41 4.47
CA ASN A 327 16.73 -8.90 5.37
C ASN A 327 16.60 -7.40 5.62
N GLN A 328 16.16 -6.60 4.64
CA GLN A 328 15.87 -5.18 4.87
C GLN A 328 14.86 -4.99 6.00
N LEU A 329 13.78 -5.79 6.01
CA LEU A 329 12.79 -5.75 7.09
C LEU A 329 13.35 -6.27 8.42
N LEU A 330 14.19 -7.31 8.40
CA LEU A 330 14.82 -7.85 9.60
C LEU A 330 15.80 -6.85 10.24
N VAL A 331 16.57 -6.12 9.44
CA VAL A 331 17.47 -5.06 9.92
C VAL A 331 16.66 -3.93 10.54
N LEU A 332 15.59 -3.47 9.87
CA LEU A 332 14.70 -2.45 10.43
C LEU A 332 14.08 -2.90 11.77
N LYS A 333 13.66 -4.16 11.85
CA LYS A 333 13.05 -4.72 13.06
C LYS A 333 14.05 -4.89 14.20
N ASN A 334 15.13 -5.62 13.96
CA ASN A 334 16.01 -6.15 15.02
C ASN A 334 17.22 -5.27 15.33
N GLU A 335 17.71 -4.50 14.35
CA GLU A 335 18.91 -3.66 14.49
C GLU A 335 18.57 -2.17 14.58
N SER A 336 17.53 -1.74 13.87
CA SER A 336 17.00 -0.36 13.99
C SER A 336 15.91 -0.23 15.07
N TYR A 337 15.49 -1.35 15.69
CA TYR A 337 14.56 -1.39 16.82
C TYR A 337 13.17 -0.81 16.52
N PHE A 338 12.69 -0.97 15.28
CA PHE A 338 11.36 -0.47 14.89
C PHE A 338 10.21 -1.24 15.60
N ASP A 339 10.51 -2.33 16.29
CA ASP A 339 9.56 -3.11 17.07
C ASP A 339 9.42 -2.66 18.54
N LYS A 340 10.03 -1.53 18.96
CA LYS A 340 10.08 -1.13 20.39
C LYS A 340 9.04 -0.11 20.82
N VAL A 341 8.53 0.72 19.92
CA VAL A 341 7.56 1.79 20.24
C VAL A 341 6.36 1.69 19.30
N ASN A 342 5.15 1.78 19.85
CA ASN A 342 3.92 1.66 19.06
C ASN A 342 3.58 2.91 18.26
N ASN A 343 3.99 4.07 18.76
CA ASN A 343 3.58 5.37 18.26
C ASN A 343 4.76 6.31 17.94
N PRO A 344 5.78 5.85 17.18
CA PRO A 344 7.01 6.63 16.95
C PRO A 344 6.78 7.95 16.20
N ALA A 345 5.68 8.07 15.45
CA ALA A 345 5.33 9.26 14.67
C ALA A 345 4.33 10.19 15.39
N ASP A 346 3.75 9.77 16.51
CA ASP A 346 2.69 10.54 17.18
C ASP A 346 3.25 11.80 17.84
N GLY A 347 2.49 12.89 17.76
CA GLY A 347 2.89 14.18 18.30
C GLY A 347 3.94 14.93 17.47
N ALA A 348 4.45 14.34 16.39
CA ALA A 348 5.27 15.05 15.42
C ALA A 348 4.38 16.02 14.63
N TYR A 349 4.44 17.32 14.97
CA TYR A 349 3.54 18.35 14.43
C TYR A 349 3.36 18.28 12.91
N TYR A 350 4.47 18.09 12.18
CA TYR A 350 4.49 17.96 10.74
C TYR A 350 3.66 16.76 10.22
N ILE A 351 3.86 15.57 10.80
CA ILE A 351 3.17 14.34 10.38
C ILE A 351 1.70 14.42 10.74
N GLU A 352 1.38 14.95 11.91
CA GLU A 352 0.00 15.14 12.37
C GLU A 352 -0.77 16.10 11.44
N THR A 353 -0.19 17.26 11.12
CA THR A 353 -0.83 18.23 10.21
C THR A 353 -1.00 17.68 8.79
N ILE A 354 -0.04 16.92 8.24
CA ILE A 354 -0.26 16.28 6.93
C ILE A 354 -1.31 15.18 7.02
N THR A 355 -1.30 14.38 8.09
CA THR A 355 -2.29 13.30 8.29
C THR A 355 -3.71 13.87 8.26
N GLU A 356 -3.95 14.98 8.95
CA GLU A 356 -5.23 15.68 8.96
C GLU A 356 -5.59 16.24 7.58
N GLN A 357 -4.69 16.99 6.93
CA GLN A 357 -4.94 17.54 5.58
C GLN A 357 -5.25 16.44 4.54
N LEU A 358 -4.53 15.32 4.59
CA LEU A 358 -4.79 14.17 3.72
C LEU A 358 -6.15 13.55 4.03
N ALA A 359 -6.47 13.37 5.31
CA ALA A 359 -7.74 12.79 5.74
C ALA A 359 -8.94 13.63 5.32
N GLU A 360 -8.90 14.94 5.56
CA GLU A 360 -9.99 15.87 5.21
C GLU A 360 -10.25 15.89 3.70
N LYS A 361 -9.19 16.06 2.89
CA LYS A 361 -9.35 16.10 1.43
C LYS A 361 -9.78 14.77 0.85
N ALA A 362 -9.27 13.65 1.38
CA ALA A 362 -9.69 12.32 0.96
C ALA A 362 -11.15 12.04 1.34
N LEU A 363 -11.58 12.47 2.54
CA LEU A 363 -12.97 12.38 2.98
C LEU A 363 -13.90 13.20 2.08
N GLN A 364 -13.49 14.41 1.69
CA GLN A 364 -14.27 15.23 0.76
C GLN A 364 -14.41 14.54 -0.59
N LEU A 365 -13.31 14.04 -1.17
CA LEU A 365 -13.36 13.32 -2.44
C LEU A 365 -14.21 12.03 -2.34
N PHE A 366 -14.13 11.32 -1.22
CA PHE A 366 -15.00 10.16 -0.96
C PHE A 366 -16.48 10.55 -0.95
N LYS A 367 -16.86 11.62 -0.22
CA LYS A 367 -18.24 12.13 -0.20
C LYS A 367 -18.72 12.52 -1.60
N ASP A 368 -17.86 13.14 -2.40
CA ASP A 368 -18.18 13.49 -3.77
C ASP A 368 -18.42 12.24 -4.63
N ILE A 369 -17.62 11.18 -4.47
CA ILE A 369 -17.84 9.88 -5.16
C ILE A 369 -19.20 9.29 -4.79
N GLU A 370 -19.54 9.25 -3.50
CA GLU A 370 -20.81 8.70 -3.02
C GLU A 370 -22.02 9.54 -3.49
N ALA A 371 -21.91 10.87 -3.47
CA ALA A 371 -22.94 11.77 -3.98
C ALA A 371 -23.20 11.59 -5.49
N ASN A 372 -22.23 11.07 -6.23
CA ASN A 372 -22.33 10.78 -7.66
C ASN A 372 -22.50 9.27 -7.95
N GLY A 373 -23.17 8.54 -7.06
CA GLY A 373 -23.64 7.17 -7.31
C GLY A 373 -22.67 6.05 -6.92
N GLY A 374 -21.58 6.36 -6.22
CA GLY A 374 -20.66 5.37 -5.67
C GLY A 374 -19.52 4.95 -6.62
N PHE A 375 -18.60 4.15 -6.09
CA PHE A 375 -17.35 3.77 -6.74
C PHE A 375 -17.56 2.95 -8.03
N ILE A 376 -18.40 1.92 -8.00
CA ILE A 376 -18.69 1.04 -9.14
C ILE A 376 -19.32 1.84 -10.28
N THR A 377 -20.26 2.74 -9.97
CA THR A 377 -20.87 3.64 -10.95
C THR A 377 -19.82 4.52 -11.61
N GLN A 378 -18.97 5.16 -10.80
CA GLN A 378 -17.87 6.01 -11.27
C GLN A 378 -16.82 5.26 -12.11
N LEU A 379 -16.60 3.97 -11.84
CA LEU A 379 -15.77 3.09 -12.66
C LEU A 379 -16.41 2.78 -14.01
N ILE A 380 -17.72 2.51 -14.04
CA ILE A 380 -18.47 2.25 -15.28
C ILE A 380 -18.51 3.48 -16.17
N GLU A 381 -18.70 4.66 -15.58
CA GLU A 381 -18.68 5.94 -16.28
C GLU A 381 -17.28 6.38 -16.73
N GLY A 382 -16.22 5.73 -16.24
CA GLY A 382 -14.84 6.04 -16.60
C GLY A 382 -14.22 7.22 -15.84
N THR A 383 -14.90 7.77 -14.82
CA THR A 383 -14.45 8.96 -14.10
C THR A 383 -13.21 8.68 -13.26
N ILE A 384 -13.16 7.55 -12.54
CA ILE A 384 -11.99 7.15 -11.75
C ILE A 384 -10.77 6.97 -12.65
N GLN A 385 -10.90 6.24 -13.75
CA GLN A 385 -9.84 5.98 -14.71
C GLN A 385 -9.30 7.28 -15.31
N ARG A 386 -10.19 8.18 -15.72
CA ARG A 386 -9.81 9.49 -16.24
C ARG A 386 -9.05 10.30 -15.21
N LYS A 387 -9.50 10.34 -13.95
CA LYS A 387 -8.87 11.10 -12.87
C LYS A 387 -7.49 10.55 -12.48
N ILE A 388 -7.31 9.23 -12.49
CA ILE A 388 -5.99 8.59 -12.33
C ILE A 388 -5.09 8.96 -13.50
N LYS A 389 -5.58 8.88 -14.74
CA LYS A 389 -4.81 9.25 -15.93
C LYS A 389 -4.38 10.73 -15.92
N GLU A 390 -5.26 11.63 -15.52
CA GLU A 390 -4.96 13.06 -15.34
C GLU A 390 -3.81 13.26 -14.33
N SER A 391 -3.86 12.56 -13.19
CA SER A 391 -2.79 12.59 -12.18
C SER A 391 -1.48 12.01 -12.70
N ALA A 392 -1.53 10.82 -13.30
CA ALA A 392 -0.37 10.12 -13.85
C ALA A 392 0.32 10.92 -14.96
N THR A 393 -0.45 11.65 -15.78
CA THR A 393 0.09 12.50 -16.85
C THR A 393 0.87 13.67 -16.26
N LYS A 394 0.32 14.35 -15.25
CA LYS A 394 1.01 15.45 -14.55
C LYS A 394 2.32 14.98 -13.92
N GLU A 395 2.31 13.82 -13.26
CA GLU A 395 3.52 13.23 -12.68
C GLU A 395 4.55 12.88 -13.76
N GLN A 396 4.11 12.33 -14.90
CA GLN A 396 5.00 12.06 -16.04
C GLN A 396 5.61 13.35 -16.61
N GLU A 397 4.84 14.44 -16.72
CA GLU A 397 5.35 15.74 -17.16
C GLU A 397 6.42 16.30 -16.21
N LEU A 398 6.25 16.12 -14.89
CA LEU A 398 7.27 16.48 -13.91
C LEU A 398 8.53 15.61 -14.03
N PHE A 399 8.36 14.31 -14.27
CA PHE A 399 9.48 13.39 -14.49
C PHE A 399 10.24 13.73 -15.77
N ASP A 400 9.54 13.96 -16.88
CA ASP A 400 10.11 14.30 -18.18
C ASP A 400 10.82 15.68 -18.14
N SER A 401 10.32 16.61 -17.34
CA SER A 401 10.95 17.92 -17.12
C SER A 401 12.06 17.93 -16.05
N GLY A 402 12.31 16.79 -15.40
CA GLY A 402 13.35 16.64 -14.36
C GLY A 402 13.02 17.26 -13.01
N LYS A 403 11.76 17.67 -12.79
CA LYS A 403 11.27 18.18 -11.49
C LYS A 403 10.98 17.04 -10.52
N GLU A 404 10.40 15.95 -11.01
CA GLU A 404 10.29 14.68 -10.27
C GLU A 404 11.53 13.85 -10.58
N ILE A 405 12.36 13.60 -9.56
CA ILE A 405 13.69 13.01 -9.75
C ILE A 405 13.65 11.52 -9.44
N LEU A 406 14.08 10.72 -10.40
CA LEU A 406 14.37 9.31 -10.22
C LEU A 406 15.86 9.04 -10.46
N LEU A 407 16.59 8.93 -9.35
CA LEU A 407 18.04 8.72 -9.35
C LEU A 407 18.45 7.46 -10.12
N GLY A 408 19.52 7.56 -10.91
CA GLY A 408 20.00 6.48 -11.79
C GLY A 408 19.22 6.38 -13.11
N THR A 409 18.14 7.17 -13.26
CA THR A 409 17.26 7.17 -14.43
C THR A 409 17.25 8.52 -15.14
N ASN A 410 16.40 9.48 -14.72
CA ASN A 410 16.37 10.81 -15.34
C ASN A 410 17.43 11.75 -14.76
N LYS A 411 18.05 11.37 -13.63
CA LYS A 411 19.15 12.10 -12.99
C LYS A 411 20.31 11.17 -12.68
N TYR A 412 21.50 11.57 -13.11
CA TYR A 412 22.75 10.81 -13.00
C TYR A 412 22.69 9.37 -13.55
N PRO A 413 22.17 9.13 -14.78
CA PRO A 413 22.15 7.79 -15.36
C PRO A 413 23.56 7.28 -15.66
N ASN A 414 23.82 6.01 -15.33
CA ASN A 414 25.02 5.31 -15.79
C ASN A 414 24.83 4.89 -17.26
N LYS A 415 25.49 5.57 -18.20
CA LYS A 415 25.39 5.29 -19.64
C LYS A 415 26.00 3.94 -20.08
N ASN A 416 26.85 3.34 -19.24
CA ASN A 416 27.48 2.05 -19.53
C ASN A 416 26.67 0.86 -19.05
N ASP A 417 25.63 1.10 -18.24
CA ASP A 417 24.73 0.05 -17.77
C ASP A 417 23.93 -0.53 -18.96
N ARG A 418 23.71 -1.85 -18.96
CA ARG A 418 23.09 -2.62 -20.05
C ARG A 418 22.14 -3.64 -19.46
N MET A 419 20.96 -3.78 -20.05
CA MET A 419 19.90 -4.64 -19.51
C MET A 419 19.32 -5.64 -20.51
N LYS A 420 19.53 -5.44 -21.82
CA LYS A 420 18.93 -6.26 -22.89
C LYS A 420 19.09 -7.78 -22.69
N ASP A 421 20.28 -8.23 -22.28
CA ASP A 421 20.60 -9.65 -22.11
C ASP A 421 20.27 -10.21 -20.71
N ASP A 422 19.81 -9.36 -19.78
CA ASP A 422 19.53 -9.71 -18.36
C ASP A 422 18.02 -9.83 -18.07
N LEU A 423 17.16 -9.71 -19.09
CA LEU A 423 15.70 -9.78 -18.91
C LEU A 423 15.20 -11.23 -18.96
N GLU A 424 14.72 -11.77 -17.84
CA GLU A 424 13.96 -13.02 -17.79
C GLU A 424 12.44 -12.82 -17.89
N LEU A 425 11.97 -11.63 -17.48
CA LEU A 425 10.58 -11.20 -17.52
C LEU A 425 10.42 -10.00 -18.47
N PHE A 426 9.23 -9.84 -19.02
CA PHE A 426 8.87 -8.66 -19.79
C PHE A 426 8.43 -7.52 -18.84
N PRO A 427 9.23 -6.45 -18.65
CA PRO A 427 9.05 -5.48 -17.57
C PRO A 427 8.13 -4.30 -17.92
N PHE A 428 7.43 -4.39 -19.06
CA PHE A 428 6.62 -3.30 -19.63
C PHE A 428 5.14 -3.69 -19.73
N VAL A 429 4.28 -2.67 -19.81
CA VAL A 429 2.85 -2.87 -19.96
C VAL A 429 2.55 -3.61 -21.26
N LYS A 430 1.91 -4.77 -21.13
CA LYS A 430 1.39 -5.52 -22.28
C LYS A 430 0.03 -4.97 -22.67
N THR A 431 -0.12 -4.56 -23.93
CA THR A 431 -1.41 -4.10 -24.45
C THR A 431 -2.13 -5.28 -25.10
N HIS A 432 -3.24 -5.71 -24.50
CA HIS A 432 -4.13 -6.73 -25.05
C HIS A 432 -5.46 -6.09 -25.41
N SER A 433 -5.74 -5.92 -26.70
CA SER A 433 -7.03 -5.41 -27.17
C SER A 433 -8.12 -6.45 -26.93
N ARG A 434 -8.99 -6.19 -25.95
CA ARG A 434 -10.18 -7.00 -25.68
C ARG A 434 -11.35 -6.08 -25.32
N LYS A 435 -12.57 -6.55 -25.53
CA LYS A 435 -13.76 -5.84 -25.05
C LYS A 435 -13.89 -6.05 -23.55
N THR A 436 -14.06 -4.96 -22.81
CA THR A 436 -14.23 -4.95 -21.35
C THR A 436 -15.45 -4.11 -20.99
N LEU A 437 -16.05 -4.40 -19.84
CA LEU A 437 -17.16 -3.61 -19.29
C LEU A 437 -16.72 -2.18 -18.97
N ILE A 438 -15.53 -2.04 -18.39
CA ILE A 438 -14.92 -0.74 -18.09
C ILE A 438 -13.51 -0.67 -18.68
N THR A 439 -12.97 0.53 -18.84
CA THR A 439 -11.54 0.66 -19.13
C THR A 439 -10.77 0.19 -17.89
N PRO A 440 -9.85 -0.79 -18.02
CA PRO A 440 -9.05 -1.24 -16.89
C PRO A 440 -8.10 -0.14 -16.39
N ILE A 441 -7.83 -0.13 -15.09
CA ILE A 441 -6.79 0.68 -14.49
C ILE A 441 -5.47 -0.07 -14.63
N ILE A 442 -4.53 0.51 -15.36
CA ILE A 442 -3.28 -0.14 -15.76
C ILE A 442 -2.12 0.41 -14.93
N GLU A 443 -1.39 -0.46 -14.25
CA GLU A 443 -0.12 -0.10 -13.60
C GLU A 443 0.92 0.32 -14.64
N LYS A 444 1.61 1.44 -14.40
CA LYS A 444 2.66 1.92 -15.30
C LYS A 444 3.76 2.60 -14.52
N ARG A 445 5.01 2.25 -14.82
CA ARG A 445 6.19 2.84 -14.17
C ARG A 445 6.54 4.17 -14.82
N LEU A 446 7.05 5.13 -14.03
CA LEU A 446 7.47 6.44 -14.53
C LEU A 446 8.62 6.33 -15.54
N ALA A 447 9.57 5.42 -15.26
CA ALA A 447 10.75 5.20 -16.08
C ALA A 447 10.47 4.45 -17.40
N GLU A 448 9.29 3.83 -17.55
CA GLU A 448 9.02 2.85 -18.61
C GLU A 448 9.30 3.38 -20.01
N LYS A 449 8.84 4.59 -20.35
CA LYS A 449 9.07 5.18 -21.68
C LYS A 449 10.57 5.37 -21.95
N LEU A 450 11.30 5.95 -21.00
CA LEU A 450 12.74 6.19 -21.12
C LEU A 450 13.51 4.87 -21.23
N GLU A 451 13.09 3.84 -20.50
CA GLU A 451 13.73 2.52 -20.52
C GLU A 451 13.50 1.76 -21.82
N GLN A 452 12.30 1.88 -22.41
CA GLN A 452 12.01 1.34 -23.75
C GLN A 452 12.89 1.99 -24.81
N GLU A 453 13.00 3.32 -24.79
CA GLU A 453 13.88 4.08 -25.69
C GLU A 453 15.34 3.66 -25.53
N ARG A 454 15.79 3.46 -24.29
CA ARG A 454 17.16 3.03 -23.99
C ARG A 454 17.43 1.60 -24.47
N LEU A 455 16.56 0.63 -24.15
CA LEU A 455 16.72 -0.77 -24.60
C LEU A 455 16.76 -0.88 -26.13
N ALA A 456 15.96 -0.08 -26.84
CA ALA A 456 15.95 -0.08 -28.30
C ALA A 456 17.27 0.41 -28.92
N GLN A 457 18.09 1.14 -28.15
CA GLN A 457 19.40 1.65 -28.56
C GLN A 457 20.56 0.77 -28.06
N GLU A 458 20.30 -0.28 -27.27
CA GLU A 458 21.33 -1.23 -26.85
C GLU A 458 21.65 -2.20 -27.99
N GLU A 459 22.90 -2.19 -28.43
CA GLU A 459 23.44 -3.09 -29.46
C GLU A 459 23.36 -4.56 -29.03
#